data_AF-A0A1I1PVE0-F1
#
_entry.id   AF-A0A1I1PVE0-F1
#
_cell.length_a   1.000
_cell.length_b   1.000
_cell.length_c   1.000
_cell.angle_alpha   90.00
_cell.angle_beta   90.00
_cell.angle_gamma   90.00
#
_symmetry.space_group_name_H-M   'P 1'
#
loop_
_entity.id
_entity.type
_entity.pdbx_description
1 polymer ?
#
loop_
_entity_poly.entity_id
_entity_poly.type
_entity_poly.pdbx_seq_one_letter_code
_entity_poly.pdbx_strand_id
1 'polypeptide(L)'
;MIANTQVQADRDKWFHEFISSIQADKFMLDADIASKQVMETYDMLMRGNQDEIALASHNSSKIYFIKQLLLSYLKKVIGEKLPVKMAFDMDNCEILVWAQIKDDDTETEDRLLMIEAEINGIYHNIGYDLTTTIVENRDNLNIPNHYIELC
;
A
#
# COMPACT_ATOMS: atom_id res chain seq x y z
N MET A 1 -14.61 16.38 -34.71
CA MET A 1 -15.49 16.90 -33.65
C MET A 1 -16.16 15.80 -32.80
N ILE A 2 -15.87 14.51 -32.99
CA ILE A 2 -16.55 13.40 -32.27
C ILE A 2 -15.91 13.10 -30.90
N ALA A 3 -14.61 13.36 -30.72
CA ALA A 3 -13.90 13.09 -29.47
C ALA A 3 -14.34 13.97 -28.28
N ASN A 4 -14.91 15.15 -28.54
CA ASN A 4 -15.25 16.12 -27.49
C ASN A 4 -16.57 15.76 -26.78
N THR A 5 -17.49 15.08 -27.47
CA THR A 5 -18.81 14.71 -26.94
C THR A 5 -18.72 13.52 -25.98
N GLN A 6 -17.83 12.56 -26.25
CA GLN A 6 -17.63 11.40 -25.37
C GLN A 6 -16.97 11.82 -24.05
N VAL A 7 -15.91 12.65 -24.11
CA VAL A 7 -15.24 13.18 -22.92
C VAL A 7 -16.22 14.00 -22.06
N GLN A 8 -17.12 14.76 -22.69
CA GLN A 8 -18.16 15.49 -21.98
C GLN A 8 -19.16 14.56 -21.31
N ALA A 9 -19.65 13.54 -22.02
CA ALA A 9 -20.59 12.56 -21.46
C ALA A 9 -19.98 11.77 -20.29
N ASP A 10 -18.70 11.38 -20.40
CA ASP A 10 -17.98 10.68 -19.33
C ASP A 10 -17.81 11.55 -18.09
N ARG A 11 -17.49 12.84 -18.29
CA ARG A 11 -17.40 13.81 -17.19
C ARG A 11 -18.75 14.03 -16.51
N ASP A 12 -19.81 14.22 -17.29
CA ASP A 12 -21.16 14.47 -16.76
C ASP A 12 -21.65 13.24 -15.97
N LYS A 13 -21.37 12.03 -16.47
CA LYS A 13 -21.63 10.78 -15.76
C LYS A 13 -20.86 10.70 -14.44
N TRP A 14 -19.55 10.98 -14.45
CA TRP A 14 -18.72 10.96 -13.25
C TRP A 14 -19.23 11.95 -12.18
N PHE A 15 -19.58 13.17 -12.58
CA PHE A 15 -20.14 14.17 -11.66
C PHE A 15 -21.50 13.72 -11.10
N HIS A 16 -22.36 13.16 -11.95
CA HIS A 16 -23.65 12.65 -11.50
C HIS A 16 -23.48 11.56 -10.45
N GLU A 17 -22.62 10.58 -10.70
CA GLU A 17 -22.30 9.50 -9.76
C GLU A 17 -21.76 10.04 -8.44
N PHE A 18 -20.82 11.00 -8.50
CA PHE A 18 -20.24 11.62 -7.31
C PHE A 18 -21.28 12.34 -6.45
N ILE A 19 -22.14 13.15 -7.07
CA ILE A 19 -23.21 13.86 -6.35
C ILE A 19 -24.23 12.88 -5.77
N SER A 20 -24.58 11.82 -6.51
CA SER A 20 -25.47 10.77 -6.02
C SER A 20 -24.91 10.06 -4.79
N SER A 21 -23.61 9.76 -4.76
CA SER A 21 -22.96 9.18 -3.58
C SER A 21 -23.04 10.11 -2.38
N ILE A 22 -22.73 11.41 -2.54
CA ILE A 22 -22.85 12.39 -1.45
C ILE A 22 -24.27 12.49 -0.92
N GLN A 23 -25.27 12.46 -1.81
CA GLN A 23 -26.68 12.51 -1.41
C GLN A 23 -27.10 11.26 -0.63
N ALA A 24 -26.59 10.08 -1.01
CA ALA A 24 -26.82 8.83 -0.28
C ALA A 24 -26.19 8.88 1.11
N ASP A 25 -24.95 9.36 1.22
CA ASP A 25 -24.26 9.52 2.51
C ASP A 25 -24.98 10.51 3.41
N LYS A 26 -25.42 11.65 2.85
CA LYS A 26 -26.25 12.61 3.59
C LYS A 26 -27.52 11.96 4.13
N PHE A 27 -28.23 11.19 3.32
CA PHE A 27 -29.43 10.48 3.78
C PHE A 27 -29.11 9.49 4.92
N MET A 28 -28.00 8.75 4.81
CA MET A 28 -27.57 7.82 5.85
C MET A 28 -27.22 8.53 7.16
N LEU A 29 -26.61 9.72 7.09
CA LEU A 29 -26.31 10.57 8.24
C LEU A 29 -27.59 11.11 8.89
N ASP A 30 -28.51 11.65 8.08
CA ASP A 30 -29.80 12.17 8.58
C ASP A 30 -30.66 11.08 9.25
N ALA A 31 -30.54 9.84 8.77
CA ALA A 31 -31.26 8.68 9.29
C ALA A 31 -30.52 7.92 10.42
N ASP A 32 -29.33 8.38 10.84
CA ASP A 32 -28.50 7.76 11.88
C ASP A 32 -28.15 6.27 11.59
N ILE A 33 -27.96 5.94 10.31
CA ILE A 33 -27.57 4.60 9.83
C ILE A 33 -26.21 4.58 9.13
N ALA A 34 -25.54 5.73 9.05
CA ALA A 34 -24.22 5.84 8.47
C ALA A 34 -23.19 5.01 9.24
N SER A 35 -22.20 4.47 8.53
CA SER A 35 -21.09 3.79 9.19
C SER A 35 -20.24 4.78 9.98
N LYS A 36 -19.52 4.29 10.99
CA LYS A 36 -18.59 5.11 11.79
C LYS A 36 -17.58 5.85 10.90
N GLN A 37 -17.06 5.19 9.88
CA GLN A 37 -16.10 5.78 8.94
C GLN A 37 -16.72 6.94 8.14
N VAL A 38 -17.97 6.80 7.66
CA VAL A 38 -18.67 7.86 6.93
C VAL A 38 -18.90 9.06 7.86
N MET A 39 -19.37 8.82 9.08
CA MET A 39 -19.55 9.87 10.08
C MET A 39 -18.25 10.64 10.35
N GLU A 40 -17.16 9.93 10.67
CA GLU A 40 -15.85 10.54 10.95
C GLU A 40 -15.31 11.35 9.77
N THR A 41 -15.49 10.84 8.54
CA THR A 41 -15.05 11.52 7.32
C THR A 41 -15.77 12.84 7.11
N TYR A 42 -17.11 12.84 7.19
CA TYR A 42 -17.89 14.08 7.02
C TYR A 42 -17.69 15.06 8.16
N ASP A 43 -17.56 14.59 9.41
CA ASP A 43 -17.28 15.46 10.56
C ASP A 43 -15.95 16.21 10.37
N MET A 44 -14.90 15.51 9.95
CA MET A 44 -13.59 16.09 9.64
C MET A 44 -13.70 17.14 8.51
N LEU A 45 -14.41 16.81 7.43
CA LEU A 45 -14.60 17.73 6.30
C LEU A 45 -15.42 18.98 6.68
N MET A 46 -16.49 18.81 7.45
CA MET A 46 -17.36 19.92 7.88
C MET A 46 -16.65 20.87 8.85
N ARG A 47 -15.78 20.34 9.72
CA ARG A 47 -14.96 21.17 10.63
C ARG A 47 -13.91 21.98 9.90
N GLY A 48 -13.53 21.58 8.68
CA GLY A 48 -12.64 22.33 7.80
C GLY A 48 -11.19 22.44 8.31
N ASN A 49 -10.79 21.60 9.27
CA ASN A 49 -9.42 21.56 9.78
C ASN A 49 -8.50 20.97 8.69
N GLN A 50 -7.83 21.85 7.95
CA GLN A 50 -6.97 21.48 6.81
C GLN A 50 -5.85 20.53 7.22
N ASP A 51 -5.33 20.67 8.45
CA ASP A 51 -4.24 19.81 8.95
C ASP A 51 -4.74 18.38 9.19
N GLU A 52 -5.94 18.22 9.76
CA GLU A 52 -6.57 16.89 9.95
C GLU A 52 -6.88 16.23 8.60
N ILE A 53 -7.40 17.00 7.63
CA ILE A 53 -7.71 16.50 6.28
C ILE A 53 -6.42 16.07 5.56
N ALA A 54 -5.37 16.88 5.63
CA ALA A 54 -4.08 16.58 5.02
C ALA A 54 -3.46 15.34 5.65
N LEU A 55 -3.48 15.23 6.98
CA LEU A 55 -2.98 14.07 7.71
C LEU A 55 -3.76 12.79 7.39
N ALA A 56 -5.09 12.85 7.35
CA ALA A 56 -5.93 11.71 6.98
C ALA A 56 -5.69 11.25 5.54
N SER A 57 -5.53 12.21 4.62
CA SER A 57 -5.22 11.94 3.21
C SER A 57 -3.83 11.32 3.04
N HIS A 58 -2.84 11.83 3.77
CA HIS A 58 -1.49 11.28 3.81
C HIS A 58 -1.49 9.84 4.34
N ASN A 59 -2.13 9.59 5.49
CA ASN A 59 -2.21 8.26 6.08
C ASN A 59 -2.93 7.26 5.17
N SER A 60 -4.01 7.68 4.52
CA SER A 60 -4.76 6.86 3.57
C SER A 60 -3.91 6.50 2.34
N SER A 61 -3.19 7.48 1.80
CA SER A 61 -2.27 7.27 0.67
C SER A 61 -1.13 6.32 1.06
N LYS A 62 -0.53 6.52 2.24
CA LYS A 62 0.50 5.66 2.80
C LYS A 62 0.04 4.21 2.90
N ILE A 63 -1.10 3.96 3.54
CA ILE A 63 -1.65 2.60 3.67
C ILE A 63 -1.88 1.97 2.30
N TYR A 64 -2.43 2.73 1.35
CA TYR A 64 -2.67 2.26 0.00
C TYR A 64 -1.37 1.82 -0.70
N PHE A 65 -0.36 2.69 -0.75
CA PHE A 65 0.87 2.40 -1.48
C PHE A 65 1.71 1.31 -0.83
N ILE A 66 1.82 1.30 0.50
CA ILE A 66 2.47 0.20 1.25
C ILE A 66 1.80 -1.14 0.92
N LYS A 67 0.47 -1.19 0.95
CA LYS A 67 -0.27 -2.41 0.60
C LYS A 67 0.02 -2.86 -0.84
N GLN A 68 0.05 -1.94 -1.79
CA GLN A 68 0.33 -2.28 -3.19
C GLN A 68 1.76 -2.75 -3.41
N LEU A 69 2.73 -2.10 -2.77
CA LEU A 69 4.14 -2.46 -2.82
C LEU A 69 4.33 -3.86 -2.24
N LEU A 70 3.84 -4.11 -1.02
CA LEU A 70 3.96 -5.41 -0.35
C LEU A 70 3.29 -6.54 -1.16
N LEU A 71 2.09 -6.30 -1.68
CA LEU A 71 1.41 -7.29 -2.53
C LEU A 71 2.18 -7.57 -3.83
N SER A 72 2.77 -6.55 -4.44
CA SER A 72 3.58 -6.72 -5.65
C SER A 72 4.85 -7.52 -5.38
N TYR A 73 5.52 -7.24 -4.27
CA TYR A 73 6.69 -7.99 -3.81
C TYR A 73 6.33 -9.46 -3.52
N LEU A 74 5.33 -9.70 -2.67
CA LEU A 74 4.90 -11.05 -2.28
C LEU A 74 4.47 -11.89 -3.49
N LYS A 75 3.79 -11.30 -4.49
CA LYS A 75 3.42 -12.01 -5.72
C LYS A 75 4.63 -12.53 -6.48
N LYS A 76 5.72 -11.76 -6.55
CA LYS A 76 6.96 -12.17 -7.22
C LYS A 76 7.64 -13.28 -6.42
N VAL A 77 7.84 -13.04 -5.13
CA VAL A 77 8.53 -13.97 -4.23
C VAL A 77 7.82 -15.34 -4.13
N ILE A 78 6.49 -15.34 -3.94
CA ILE A 78 5.69 -16.57 -3.89
C ILE A 78 5.66 -17.26 -5.26
N GLY A 79 5.55 -16.49 -6.34
CA GLY A 79 5.56 -17.03 -7.72
C GLY A 79 6.86 -17.78 -8.03
N GLU A 80 7.96 -17.34 -7.45
CA GLU A 80 9.30 -17.91 -7.63
C GLU A 80 9.67 -18.95 -6.56
N LYS A 81 8.79 -19.19 -5.58
CA LYS A 81 8.99 -20.12 -4.45
C LYS A 81 10.22 -19.81 -3.60
N LEU A 82 10.48 -18.52 -3.41
CA LEU A 82 11.54 -18.00 -2.54
C LEU A 82 10.90 -17.44 -1.25
N PRO A 83 11.67 -17.18 -0.19
CA PRO A 83 12.70 -17.99 0.48
C PRO A 83 12.09 -18.79 1.67
N VAL A 84 12.95 -19.43 2.48
CA VAL A 84 12.57 -20.38 3.55
C VAL A 84 11.86 -19.70 4.73
N LYS A 85 12.21 -18.44 5.02
CA LYS A 85 11.64 -17.66 6.11
C LYS A 85 11.68 -16.18 5.77
N MET A 86 10.58 -15.47 6.01
CA MET A 86 10.51 -14.02 5.81
C MET A 86 9.87 -13.31 6.98
N ALA A 87 10.31 -12.08 7.21
CA ALA A 87 9.67 -11.16 8.11
C ALA A 87 9.69 -9.75 7.53
N PHE A 88 8.75 -8.92 7.95
CA PHE A 88 8.57 -7.57 7.43
C PHE A 88 8.48 -6.56 8.56
N ASP A 89 9.12 -5.42 8.37
CA ASP A 89 8.86 -4.22 9.17
C ASP A 89 8.48 -3.05 8.25
N MET A 90 7.73 -2.11 8.80
CA MET A 90 7.26 -0.92 8.08
C MET A 90 7.78 0.32 8.79
N ASP A 91 8.80 0.97 8.22
CA ASP A 91 9.28 2.26 8.68
C ASP A 91 8.81 3.37 7.72
N ASN A 92 7.77 4.09 8.12
CA ASN A 92 7.23 5.22 7.37
C ASN A 92 6.83 4.90 5.93
N CYS A 93 7.70 5.18 4.96
CA CYS A 93 7.49 4.93 3.54
C CYS A 93 8.38 3.79 3.01
N GLU A 94 9.15 3.15 3.87
CA GLU A 94 10.04 2.05 3.56
C GLU A 94 9.47 0.74 4.12
N ILE A 95 9.57 -0.33 3.33
CA ILE A 95 9.31 -1.68 3.78
C ILE A 95 10.65 -2.39 3.94
N LEU A 96 10.94 -2.83 5.15
CA LEU A 96 12.10 -3.63 5.45
C LEU A 96 11.73 -5.10 5.34
N VAL A 97 12.46 -5.83 4.51
CA VAL A 97 12.30 -7.27 4.36
C VAL A 97 13.49 -7.95 5.02
N TRP A 98 13.22 -8.92 5.87
CA TRP A 98 14.21 -9.85 6.37
C TRP A 98 13.96 -11.19 5.70
N ALA A 99 14.95 -11.72 4.99
CA ALA A 99 14.85 -12.95 4.21
C ALA A 99 15.96 -13.92 4.62
N GLN A 100 15.59 -15.10 5.10
CA GLN A 100 16.53 -16.18 5.36
C GLN A 100 16.58 -17.17 4.21
N ILE A 101 17.79 -17.36 3.68
CA ILE A 101 18.08 -18.24 2.56
C ILE A 101 18.98 -19.40 3.01
N LYS A 102 19.17 -20.38 2.13
CA LYS A 102 20.12 -21.48 2.38
C LYS A 102 21.55 -20.98 2.22
N ASP A 103 22.48 -21.64 2.90
CA ASP A 103 23.91 -21.33 2.79
C ASP A 103 24.38 -21.50 1.35
N ASP A 104 25.13 -20.51 0.85
CA ASP A 104 25.69 -20.47 -0.51
C ASP A 104 24.64 -20.45 -1.64
N ASP A 105 23.37 -20.10 -1.34
CA ASP A 105 22.26 -19.99 -2.30
C ASP A 105 22.27 -18.63 -3.03
N THR A 106 23.36 -18.40 -3.77
CA THR A 106 23.58 -17.18 -4.56
C THR A 106 22.49 -16.92 -5.60
N GLU A 107 21.84 -17.97 -6.13
CA GLU A 107 20.73 -17.83 -7.07
C GLU A 107 19.52 -17.15 -6.41
N THR A 108 19.15 -17.59 -5.20
CA THR A 108 18.07 -16.97 -4.45
C THR A 108 18.43 -15.53 -4.04
N GLU A 109 19.66 -15.29 -3.62
CA GLU A 109 20.16 -13.95 -3.28
C GLU A 109 20.02 -12.98 -4.46
N ASP A 110 20.60 -13.31 -5.62
CA ASP A 110 20.52 -12.51 -6.84
C ASP A 110 19.07 -12.24 -7.23
N ARG A 111 18.20 -13.24 -7.05
CA ARG A 111 16.79 -13.13 -7.40
C ARG A 111 16.03 -12.18 -6.48
N LEU A 112 16.27 -12.25 -5.17
CA LEU A 112 15.69 -11.31 -4.20
C LEU A 112 16.14 -9.87 -4.50
N LEU A 113 17.43 -9.67 -4.80
CA LEU A 113 17.97 -8.36 -5.19
C LEU A 113 17.33 -7.83 -6.49
N MET A 114 17.11 -8.69 -7.48
CA MET A 114 16.42 -8.31 -8.71
C MET A 114 14.96 -7.95 -8.47
N ILE A 115 14.24 -8.71 -7.63
CA ILE A 115 12.86 -8.41 -7.26
C ILE A 115 12.80 -7.06 -6.54
N GLU A 116 13.69 -6.80 -5.58
CA GLU A 116 13.80 -5.51 -4.90
C GLU A 116 13.99 -4.36 -5.89
N ALA A 117 14.98 -4.49 -6.79
CA ALA A 117 15.26 -3.47 -7.80
C ALA A 117 14.06 -3.20 -8.72
N GLU A 118 13.34 -4.25 -9.15
CA GLU A 118 12.13 -4.12 -9.97
C GLU A 118 11.00 -3.42 -9.22
N ILE A 119 10.79 -3.75 -7.95
CA ILE A 119 9.77 -3.12 -7.11
C ILE A 119 10.13 -1.64 -6.88
N ASN A 120 11.37 -1.34 -6.49
CA ASN A 120 11.82 0.02 -6.28
C ASN A 120 11.74 0.85 -7.58
N GLY A 121 12.00 0.24 -8.74
CA GLY A 121 11.81 0.91 -10.04
C GLY A 121 10.38 1.41 -10.28
N ILE A 122 9.37 0.81 -9.64
CA ILE A 122 7.96 1.21 -9.74
C ILE A 122 7.60 2.25 -8.67
N TYR A 123 8.05 2.05 -7.43
CA TYR A 123 7.55 2.79 -6.26
C TYR A 123 8.47 3.93 -5.78
N HIS A 124 9.76 3.91 -6.12
CA HIS A 124 10.73 4.91 -5.66
C HIS A 124 10.34 6.35 -6.05
N ASN A 125 9.85 6.54 -7.28
CA ASN A 125 9.46 7.86 -7.78
C ASN A 125 8.26 8.47 -7.05
N ILE A 126 7.48 7.67 -6.33
CA ILE A 126 6.37 8.13 -5.49
C ILE A 126 6.72 8.13 -3.99
N GLY A 127 8.00 7.94 -3.66
CA GLY A 127 8.56 8.07 -2.32
C GLY A 127 8.43 6.83 -1.44
N TYR A 128 8.27 5.64 -2.04
CA TYR A 128 8.21 4.37 -1.31
C TYR A 128 9.29 3.42 -1.78
N ASP A 129 9.96 2.77 -0.84
CA ASP A 129 11.09 1.89 -1.09
C ASP A 129 10.92 0.57 -0.34
N LEU A 130 11.62 -0.44 -0.85
CA LEU A 130 11.78 -1.75 -0.24
C LEU A 130 13.26 -2.03 -0.09
N THR A 131 13.66 -2.50 1.09
CA THR A 131 15.04 -2.86 1.39
C THR A 131 15.08 -4.26 1.98
N THR A 132 15.85 -5.15 1.36
CA THR A 132 15.97 -6.54 1.78
C THR A 132 17.28 -6.77 2.52
N THR A 133 17.17 -7.21 3.78
CA THR A 133 18.26 -7.85 4.51
C THR A 133 18.20 -9.35 4.26
N ILE A 134 19.21 -9.85 3.56
CA ILE A 134 19.36 -11.27 3.25
C ILE A 134 20.33 -11.87 4.27
N VAL A 135 19.94 -12.98 4.89
CA VAL A 135 20.78 -13.73 5.83
C VAL A 135 20.78 -15.22 5.47
N GLU A 136 21.86 -15.90 5.79
CA GLU A 136 22.00 -17.33 5.56
C GLU A 136 21.69 -18.14 6.83
N ASN A 137 21.45 -19.45 6.68
CA ASN A 137 21.20 -20.33 7.83
C ASN A 137 22.39 -20.38 8.79
N ARG A 138 23.62 -20.33 8.25
CA ARG A 138 24.87 -20.34 9.03
C ARG A 138 25.09 -19.09 9.87
N ASP A 139 24.47 -17.97 9.52
CA ASP A 139 24.58 -16.73 10.30
C ASP A 139 23.93 -16.87 11.67
N ASN A 140 22.97 -17.79 11.80
CA ASN A 140 22.26 -18.08 13.05
C ASN A 140 21.72 -16.82 13.74
N LEU A 141 21.26 -15.86 12.93
CA LEU A 141 20.67 -14.61 13.37
C LEU A 141 19.17 -14.78 13.59
N ASN A 142 18.69 -14.25 14.71
CA ASN A 142 17.26 -14.16 14.96
C ASN A 142 16.65 -12.99 14.20
N ILE A 143 15.39 -13.14 13.80
CA ILE A 143 14.58 -12.03 13.29
C ILE A 143 14.51 -10.94 14.36
N PRO A 144 14.83 -9.67 14.04
CA PRO A 144 14.71 -8.59 15.01
C PRO A 144 13.27 -8.40 15.49
N ASN A 145 13.09 -8.05 16.77
CA ASN A 145 11.78 -8.05 17.44
C ASN A 145 10.70 -7.13 16.84
N HIS A 146 11.09 -6.14 16.04
CA HIS A 146 10.14 -5.21 15.41
C HIS A 146 9.58 -5.75 14.09
N TYR A 147 10.19 -6.80 13.53
CA TYR A 147 9.67 -7.45 12.34
C TYR A 147 8.53 -8.40 12.67
N ILE A 148 7.57 -8.49 11.76
CA ILE A 148 6.45 -9.43 11.80
C ILE A 148 6.77 -10.58 10.86
N GLU A 149 6.94 -11.78 11.43
CA GLU A 149 7.20 -13.00 10.68
C GLU A 149 5.97 -13.41 9.86
N LEU A 150 6.18 -13.75 8.58
CA LEU A 150 5.18 -14.33 7.71
C LEU A 150 5.40 -15.85 7.70
N CYS A 151 4.53 -16.60 8.39
CA CYS A 151 4.58 -18.06 8.51
C CYS A 151 4.56 -18.80 7.17
#